data_AF-A0A815IPK0-F1
#
_entry.id   AF-A0A815IPK0-F1
#
_cell.length_a   1.000
_cell.length_b   1.000
_cell.length_c   1.000
_cell.angle_alpha   90.00
_cell.angle_beta   90.00
_cell.angle_gamma   90.00
#
_symmetry.space_group_name_H-M   'P 1'
#
loop_
_entity.id
_entity.type
_entity.pdbx_description
1 polymer ?
#
loop_
_entity_poly.entity_id
_entity_poly.type
_entity_poly.pdbx_seq_one_letter_code
_entity_poly.pdbx_strand_id
1 'polypeptide(L)'
;MVATMDRRLYLVAILIVAVAFSFGIIIGHFAIKKTQHNATWKYDKLTRQVNHQNYQTFVSSIQSTNIEANLKDLTSRPHLAGLPEDLASAIVIEQRWLNDGLQVTKPKYNVLLSYPDENNPNRVTLTNGSGSIIIQTTGTEQVYDTTQPKTVNPFLAYTPNGTVSSTKLYYGNYGRLEDIQYLASTFGNASLQGSIIIMRYGKIFRGDKIMHAQYYGAVGAILYNDPVDYAPYG
;
A
#
# COMPACT_ATOMS: atom_id res chain seq x y z
N MET A 1 -14.27 -68.49 -21.72
CA MET A 1 -15.72 -68.30 -21.96
C MET A 1 -16.19 -67.14 -21.10
N VAL A 2 -16.21 -65.93 -21.64
CA VAL A 2 -16.74 -64.74 -20.96
C VAL A 2 -18.25 -64.76 -21.21
N ALA A 3 -19.03 -65.00 -20.15
CA ALA A 3 -20.48 -64.97 -20.24
C ALA A 3 -20.93 -63.57 -20.66
N THR A 4 -21.48 -63.45 -21.86
CA THR A 4 -22.11 -62.22 -22.36
C THR A 4 -23.38 -61.98 -21.56
N MET A 5 -23.28 -61.11 -20.55
CA MET A 5 -24.40 -60.71 -19.71
C MET A 5 -25.49 -60.05 -20.58
N ASP A 6 -26.72 -60.53 -20.43
CA ASP A 6 -27.89 -60.14 -21.24
C ASP A 6 -28.05 -58.61 -21.25
N ARG A 7 -28.25 -58.02 -22.44
CA ARG A 7 -28.46 -56.58 -22.65
C ARG A 7 -29.57 -56.03 -21.75
N ARG A 8 -30.58 -56.85 -21.41
CA ARG A 8 -31.64 -56.48 -20.46
C ARG A 8 -31.12 -56.28 -19.03
N LEU A 9 -30.19 -57.14 -18.57
CA LEU A 9 -29.56 -57.01 -17.27
C LEU A 9 -28.68 -55.75 -17.19
N TYR A 10 -27.97 -55.40 -18.26
CA TYR A 10 -27.22 -54.15 -18.34
C TYR A 10 -28.12 -52.90 -18.23
N LEU A 11 -29.25 -52.90 -18.93
CA LEU A 11 -30.20 -51.79 -18.87
C LEU A 11 -30.83 -51.65 -17.48
N VAL A 12 -31.15 -52.76 -16.82
CA VAL A 12 -31.65 -52.76 -15.44
C VAL A 12 -30.59 -52.25 -14.47
N ALA A 13 -29.33 -52.67 -14.61
CA ALA A 13 -28.24 -52.18 -13.78
C ALA A 13 -28.01 -50.67 -13.94
N ILE A 14 -28.03 -50.17 -15.18
CA ILE A 14 -27.92 -48.73 -15.47
C ILE A 14 -29.10 -47.96 -14.84
N LEU A 15 -30.33 -48.49 -14.94
CA LEU A 15 -31.50 -47.88 -14.32
C LEU A 15 -31.36 -47.80 -12.80
N ILE A 16 -30.90 -48.87 -12.15
CA ILE A 16 -30.69 -48.91 -10.69
C ILE A 16 -29.63 -47.87 -10.28
N VAL A 17 -28.52 -47.78 -11.01
CA VAL A 17 -27.47 -46.79 -10.72
C VAL A 17 -28.00 -45.37 -10.93
N ALA A 18 -28.76 -45.12 -12.00
CA ALA A 18 -29.36 -43.82 -12.26
C ALA A 18 -30.36 -43.42 -11.16
N VAL A 19 -31.19 -44.36 -10.70
CA VAL A 19 -32.14 -44.12 -9.60
C VAL A 19 -31.38 -43.86 -8.29
N ALA A 20 -30.36 -44.65 -7.96
CA ALA A 20 -29.54 -44.43 -6.77
C ALA A 20 -28.82 -43.08 -6.79
N PHE A 21 -28.29 -42.67 -7.95
CA PHE A 21 -27.65 -41.37 -8.13
C PHE A 21 -28.65 -40.22 -8.00
N SER A 22 -29.85 -40.38 -8.54
CA SER A 22 -30.95 -39.42 -8.41
C SER A 22 -31.35 -39.24 -6.93
N PHE A 23 -31.51 -40.34 -6.20
CA PHE A 23 -31.77 -40.30 -4.76
C PHE A 23 -30.63 -39.65 -3.98
N GLY A 24 -29.37 -39.91 -4.34
CA GLY A 24 -28.20 -39.26 -3.75
C GLY A 24 -28.21 -37.74 -3.94
N ILE A 25 -28.59 -37.25 -5.13
CA ILE A 25 -28.72 -35.81 -5.41
C ILE A 25 -29.86 -35.20 -4.58
N ILE A 26 -31.01 -35.87 -4.50
CA ILE A 26 -32.17 -35.39 -3.75
C ILE A 26 -31.82 -35.32 -2.25
N ILE A 27 -31.23 -36.38 -1.70
CA ILE A 27 -30.78 -36.39 -0.30
C ILE A 27 -29.71 -35.32 -0.08
N GLY A 28 -28.73 -35.17 -0.97
CA GLY A 28 -27.74 -34.09 -0.88
C GLY A 28 -28.37 -32.70 -0.90
N HIS A 29 -29.39 -32.49 -1.74
CA HIS A 29 -30.09 -31.21 -1.86
C HIS A 29 -30.90 -30.84 -0.61
N PHE A 30 -31.55 -31.83 0.02
CA PHE A 30 -32.45 -31.59 1.17
C PHE A 30 -31.81 -31.86 2.54
N ALA A 31 -30.80 -32.72 2.65
CA ALA A 31 -30.13 -33.05 3.91
C ALA A 31 -28.98 -32.08 4.24
N ILE A 32 -28.35 -31.48 3.22
CA ILE A 32 -27.42 -30.37 3.45
C ILE A 32 -28.28 -29.15 3.73
N LYS A 33 -28.54 -28.89 5.02
CA LYS A 33 -28.94 -27.56 5.45
C LYS A 33 -27.91 -26.60 4.87
N LYS A 34 -28.28 -25.80 3.88
CA LYS A 34 -27.52 -24.61 3.52
C LYS A 34 -27.54 -23.77 4.78
N THR A 35 -26.50 -23.91 5.60
CA THR A 35 -26.16 -22.88 6.56
C THR A 35 -25.86 -21.68 5.69
N GLN A 36 -26.87 -20.86 5.42
CA GLN A 36 -26.63 -19.47 5.21
C GLN A 36 -25.90 -19.05 6.46
N HIS A 37 -24.57 -18.99 6.39
CA HIS A 37 -23.88 -17.90 7.04
C HIS A 37 -24.39 -16.63 6.35
N ASN A 38 -25.63 -16.27 6.67
CA ASN A 38 -25.95 -14.90 6.90
C ASN A 38 -24.93 -14.52 7.97
N ALA A 39 -23.79 -13.98 7.53
CA ALA A 39 -23.10 -12.97 8.30
C ALA A 39 -24.11 -11.82 8.43
N THR A 40 -25.16 -12.07 9.22
CA THR A 40 -25.70 -11.08 10.10
C THR A 40 -24.51 -10.77 10.98
N TRP A 41 -23.72 -9.81 10.51
CA TRP A 41 -23.07 -8.92 11.43
C TRP A 41 -24.16 -8.60 12.43
N LYS A 42 -24.05 -9.21 13.61
CA LYS A 42 -24.82 -8.81 14.76
C LYS A 42 -24.37 -7.37 15.01
N TYR A 43 -24.99 -6.42 14.30
CA TYR A 43 -25.25 -5.06 14.78
C TYR A 43 -26.23 -5.17 15.98
N ASP A 44 -25.98 -6.14 16.85
CA ASP A 44 -26.76 -6.46 18.00
C ASP A 44 -26.21 -5.54 19.09
N LYS A 45 -26.90 -4.40 19.27
CA LYS A 45 -26.84 -3.54 20.46
C LYS A 45 -25.62 -2.65 20.70
N LEU A 46 -24.90 -2.18 19.67
CA LEU A 46 -24.06 -0.97 19.83
C LEU A 46 -24.79 0.33 19.50
N THR A 47 -25.93 0.26 18.81
CA THR A 47 -26.98 1.29 18.91
C THR A 47 -27.73 1.09 20.23
N ARG A 48 -27.02 1.18 21.37
CA ARG A 48 -27.65 1.82 22.53
C ARG A 48 -28.29 3.08 21.97
N GLN A 49 -29.59 3.29 22.19
CA GLN A 49 -30.28 4.53 21.85
C GLN A 49 -29.33 5.69 22.12
N VAL A 50 -28.68 6.20 21.07
CA VAL A 50 -27.80 7.34 21.26
C VAL A 50 -28.79 8.41 21.61
N ASN A 51 -28.80 8.80 22.88
CA ASN A 51 -29.69 9.83 23.35
C ASN A 51 -29.45 11.02 22.41
N HIS A 52 -30.48 11.41 21.66
CA HIS A 52 -30.36 12.41 20.62
C HIS A 52 -29.73 13.69 21.20
N GLN A 53 -30.07 14.01 22.45
CA GLN A 53 -29.48 15.12 23.18
C GLN A 53 -27.97 14.96 23.37
N ASN A 54 -27.49 13.79 23.81
CA ASN A 54 -26.06 13.54 23.99
C ASN A 54 -25.29 13.61 22.67
N TYR A 55 -25.90 13.12 21.58
CA TYR A 55 -25.33 13.25 20.24
C TYR A 55 -25.20 14.71 19.83
N GLN A 56 -26.27 15.50 19.97
CA GLN A 56 -26.25 16.91 19.63
C GLN A 56 -25.25 17.69 20.49
N THR A 57 -25.21 17.41 21.80
CA THR A 57 -24.21 17.99 22.71
C THR A 57 -22.79 17.64 22.24
N PHE A 58 -22.50 16.38 21.93
CA PHE A 58 -21.19 15.96 21.44
C PHE A 58 -20.80 16.70 20.15
N VAL A 59 -21.65 16.67 19.12
CA VAL A 59 -21.37 17.34 17.84
C VAL A 59 -21.19 18.85 18.04
N SER A 60 -22.04 19.48 18.86
CA SER A 60 -21.93 20.92 19.16
C SER A 60 -20.69 21.31 19.96
N SER A 61 -20.09 20.37 20.69
CA SER A 61 -18.85 20.60 21.45
C SER A 61 -17.59 20.61 20.57
N ILE A 62 -17.68 20.12 19.33
CA ILE A 62 -16.56 20.13 18.38
C ILE A 62 -16.42 21.54 17.79
N GLN A 63 -15.33 22.21 18.14
CA GLN A 63 -15.04 23.56 17.68
C GLN A 63 -13.90 23.58 16.66
N SER A 64 -14.09 24.26 15.53
CA SER A 64 -13.08 24.42 14.48
C SER A 64 -11.82 25.13 14.98
N THR A 65 -11.97 26.09 15.89
CA THR A 65 -10.86 26.81 16.53
C THR A 65 -9.94 25.88 17.32
N ASN A 66 -10.49 24.87 18.00
CA ASN A 66 -9.70 23.86 18.71
C ASN A 66 -8.97 22.95 17.72
N ILE A 67 -9.62 22.57 16.62
CA ILE A 67 -9.00 21.76 15.56
C ILE A 67 -7.83 22.53 14.92
N GLU A 68 -8.02 23.81 14.61
CA GLU A 68 -6.99 24.69 14.05
C GLU A 68 -5.79 24.82 15.00
N ALA A 69 -6.04 25.10 16.29
CA ALA A 69 -5.00 25.20 17.29
C ALA A 69 -4.22 23.88 17.46
N ASN A 70 -4.94 22.75 17.43
CA ASN A 70 -4.33 21.42 17.49
C ASN A 70 -3.45 21.15 16.27
N LEU A 71 -3.95 21.45 15.07
CA LEU A 71 -3.19 21.28 13.84
C LEU A 71 -1.91 22.10 13.88
N LYS A 72 -2.00 23.39 14.26
CA LYS A 72 -0.85 24.29 14.34
C LYS A 72 0.23 23.80 15.30
N ASP A 73 -0.16 23.25 16.46
CA ASP A 73 0.79 22.70 17.43
C ASP A 73 1.44 21.41 16.91
N LEU A 74 0.63 20.47 16.42
CA LEU A 74 1.10 19.15 15.98
C LEU A 74 1.95 19.20 14.71
N THR A 75 1.76 20.21 13.85
CA THR A 75 2.58 20.40 12.63
C THR A 75 3.70 21.42 12.80
N SER A 76 3.99 21.87 14.03
CA SER A 76 5.02 22.88 14.29
C SER A 76 6.44 22.38 14.00
N ARG A 77 6.65 21.06 13.98
CA ARG A 77 7.94 20.41 13.76
C ARG A 77 7.78 19.10 12.97
N PRO A 78 8.80 18.69 12.20
CA PRO A 78 8.86 17.34 11.64
C PRO A 78 8.82 16.30 12.76
N HIS A 79 8.01 15.25 12.60
CA HIS A 79 7.79 14.21 13.60
C HIS A 79 7.85 12.82 12.94
N LEU A 80 8.97 12.52 12.27
CA LEU A 80 9.18 11.24 11.61
C LEU A 80 9.24 10.11 12.64
N ALA A 81 8.58 8.99 12.35
CA ALA A 81 8.45 7.86 13.25
C ALA A 81 9.79 7.45 13.87
N GLY A 82 9.81 7.25 15.19
CA GLY A 82 10.99 6.76 15.92
C GLY A 82 12.06 7.82 16.24
N LEU A 83 11.90 9.07 15.78
CA LEU A 83 12.78 10.18 16.18
C LEU A 83 12.31 10.84 17.49
N PRO A 84 13.18 11.59 18.20
CA PRO A 84 12.82 12.30 19.43
C PRO A 84 11.59 13.22 19.28
N GLU A 85 11.40 13.85 18.13
CA GLU A 85 10.29 14.75 17.85
C GLU A 85 8.95 14.03 17.77
N ASP A 86 8.92 12.79 17.24
CA ASP A 86 7.73 11.93 17.23
C ASP A 86 7.33 11.55 18.67
N LEU A 87 8.31 11.21 19.51
CA LEU A 87 8.07 10.97 20.94
C LEU A 87 7.54 12.23 21.65
N ALA A 88 8.04 13.42 21.31
CA ALA A 88 7.55 14.67 21.87
C ALA A 88 6.07 14.91 21.53
N SER A 89 5.67 14.68 20.28
CA SER A 89 4.26 14.74 19.86
C SER A 89 3.38 13.74 20.60
N ALA A 90 3.86 12.51 20.78
CA ALA A 90 3.14 11.48 21.56
C ALA A 90 2.94 11.88 23.03
N ILE A 91 3.93 12.54 23.65
CA ILE A 91 3.83 13.07 25.02
C ILE A 91 2.78 14.18 25.09
N VAL A 92 2.74 15.08 24.11
CA VAL A 92 1.72 16.15 24.07
C VAL A 92 0.30 15.56 24.01
N ILE A 93 0.08 14.56 23.15
CA ILE A 93 -1.21 13.88 23.04
C ILE A 93 -1.58 13.17 24.34
N GLU A 94 -0.64 12.44 24.95
CA GLU A 94 -0.82 11.77 26.23
C GLU A 94 -1.26 12.74 27.33
N GLN A 95 -0.60 13.90 27.46
CA GLN A 95 -0.97 14.90 28.47
C GLN A 95 -2.36 15.49 28.22
N ARG A 96 -2.72 15.77 26.97
CA ARG A 96 -4.05 16.29 26.62
C ARG A 96 -5.15 15.30 27.01
N TRP A 97 -4.97 14.02 26.65
CA TRP A 97 -5.93 12.98 27.00
C TRP A 97 -6.05 12.75 28.52
N LEU A 98 -4.94 12.81 29.25
CA LEU A 98 -4.97 12.74 30.72
C LEU A 98 -5.76 13.94 31.31
N ASN A 99 -5.55 15.15 30.78
CA ASN A 99 -6.27 16.35 31.21
C ASN A 99 -7.76 16.28 30.88
N ASP A 100 -8.13 15.63 29.78
CA ASP A 100 -9.53 15.36 29.40
C ASP A 100 -10.19 14.25 30.26
N GLY A 101 -9.44 13.68 31.21
CA GLY A 101 -9.94 12.65 32.14
C GLY A 101 -9.93 11.23 31.55
N LEU A 102 -9.21 10.99 30.46
CA LEU A 102 -9.07 9.67 29.86
C LEU A 102 -7.99 8.85 30.57
N GLN A 103 -8.18 7.53 30.58
CA GLN A 103 -7.11 6.60 30.94
C GLN A 103 -6.21 6.39 29.72
N VAL A 104 -4.92 6.65 29.86
CA VAL A 104 -3.95 6.62 28.75
C VAL A 104 -2.88 5.56 28.98
N THR A 105 -2.56 4.82 27.92
CA THR A 105 -1.44 3.88 27.89
C THR A 105 -0.59 4.12 26.65
N LYS A 106 0.73 4.11 26.79
CA LYS A 106 1.69 4.31 25.69
C LYS A 106 2.58 3.07 25.52
N PRO A 107 2.12 2.05 24.78
CA PRO A 107 2.91 0.85 24.55
C PRO A 107 4.15 1.17 23.69
N LYS A 108 5.23 0.43 23.91
CA LYS A 108 6.50 0.58 23.17
C LYS A 108 6.81 -0.68 22.40
N TYR A 109 7.29 -0.52 21.18
CA TYR A 109 7.68 -1.61 20.30
C TYR A 109 9.04 -1.31 19.68
N ASN A 110 9.88 -2.34 19.59
CA ASN A 110 11.11 -2.28 18.82
C ASN A 110 10.81 -2.82 17.42
N VAL A 111 10.82 -1.95 16.43
CA VAL A 111 10.50 -2.26 15.04
C VAL A 111 11.64 -1.85 14.12
N LEU A 112 11.79 -2.56 13.00
CA LEU A 112 12.75 -2.17 11.97
C LEU A 112 12.23 -0.94 11.22
N LEU A 113 12.99 0.14 11.25
CA LEU A 113 12.76 1.36 10.49
C LEU A 113 13.91 1.59 9.50
N SER A 114 13.73 2.54 8.59
CA SER A 114 14.71 2.90 7.56
C SER A 114 14.78 4.42 7.45
N TYR A 115 16.00 4.96 7.42
CA TYR A 115 16.29 6.39 7.30
C TYR A 115 17.40 6.60 6.28
N PRO A 116 17.42 7.74 5.57
CA PRO A 116 18.52 8.08 4.69
C PRO A 116 19.77 8.48 5.49
N ASP A 117 20.94 8.41 4.86
CA ASP A 117 22.14 9.05 5.39
C ASP A 117 22.04 10.56 5.21
N GLU A 118 22.04 11.30 6.32
CA GLU A 118 21.95 12.77 6.28
C GLU A 118 23.21 13.44 5.72
N ASN A 119 24.37 12.82 5.91
CA ASN A 119 25.67 13.34 5.47
C ASN A 119 25.97 12.97 4.02
N ASN A 120 25.35 11.88 3.53
CA ASN A 120 25.47 11.40 2.15
C ASN A 120 24.09 11.29 1.49
N PRO A 121 23.49 12.42 1.05
CA PRO A 121 22.17 12.40 0.43
C PRO A 121 22.12 11.54 -0.83
N ASN A 122 21.01 10.81 -1.01
CA ASN A 122 20.76 10.02 -2.21
C ASN A 122 20.68 10.92 -3.44
N ARG A 123 21.30 10.50 -4.56
CA ARG A 123 21.32 11.25 -5.81
C ARG A 123 21.10 10.36 -7.02
N VAL A 124 20.49 10.94 -8.04
CA VAL A 124 20.44 10.39 -9.39
C VAL A 124 21.29 11.29 -10.28
N THR A 125 22.19 10.68 -11.06
CA THR A 125 23.08 11.38 -11.99
C THR A 125 22.91 10.85 -13.40
N LEU A 126 23.03 11.74 -14.38
CA LEU A 126 23.22 11.39 -15.78
C LEU A 126 24.66 11.72 -16.15
N THR A 127 25.40 10.73 -16.63
CA THR A 127 26.80 10.89 -17.07
C THR A 127 26.93 10.73 -18.58
N ASN A 128 27.92 11.39 -19.17
CA ASN A 128 28.30 11.15 -20.57
C ASN A 128 29.18 9.88 -20.70
N GLY A 129 29.58 9.54 -21.93
CA GLY A 129 30.46 8.40 -22.20
C GLY A 129 31.87 8.50 -21.61
N SER A 130 32.33 9.69 -21.19
CA SER A 130 33.59 9.89 -20.47
C SER A 130 33.44 9.85 -18.95
N GLY A 131 32.24 9.58 -18.42
CA GLY A 131 31.94 9.55 -16.99
C GLY A 131 31.74 10.93 -16.35
N SER A 132 31.73 12.01 -17.13
CA SER A 132 31.45 13.36 -16.63
C SER A 132 29.96 13.54 -16.37
N ILE A 133 29.62 14.15 -15.24
CA ILE A 133 28.24 14.41 -14.83
C ILE A 133 27.65 15.52 -15.72
N ILE A 134 26.51 15.23 -16.34
CA ILE A 134 25.71 16.18 -17.14
C ILE A 134 24.58 16.76 -16.28
N ILE A 135 23.85 15.89 -15.59
CA ILE A 135 22.71 16.26 -14.72
C ILE A 135 22.87 15.54 -13.39
N GLN A 136 22.52 16.22 -12.31
CA GLN A 136 22.50 15.65 -10.97
C GLN A 136 21.31 16.21 -10.18
N THR A 137 20.58 15.34 -9.48
CA THR A 137 19.55 15.76 -8.53
C THR A 137 20.19 16.34 -7.26
N THR A 138 19.51 17.30 -6.63
CA THR A 138 19.96 17.94 -5.38
C THR A 138 20.06 16.96 -4.21
N GLY A 139 19.22 15.92 -4.20
CA GLY A 139 19.13 14.93 -3.12
C GLY A 139 18.45 15.48 -1.86
N THR A 140 17.94 16.72 -1.92
CA THR A 140 17.26 17.45 -0.84
C THR A 140 16.14 18.28 -1.46
N GLU A 141 15.05 18.52 -0.72
CA GLU A 141 14.10 19.55 -1.14
C GLU A 141 14.71 20.95 -1.07
N GLN A 142 14.14 21.86 -1.86
CA GLN A 142 14.43 23.28 -1.72
C GLN A 142 13.77 23.80 -0.44
N VAL A 143 14.56 24.40 0.44
CA VAL A 143 14.06 25.06 1.65
C VAL A 143 13.47 26.41 1.27
N TYR A 144 12.15 26.56 1.39
CA TYR A 144 11.45 27.83 1.11
C TYR A 144 11.60 28.84 2.27
N ASP A 145 11.62 28.34 3.51
CA ASP A 145 11.74 29.13 4.72
C ASP A 145 12.85 28.54 5.61
N THR A 146 13.96 29.27 5.74
CA THR A 146 15.15 28.84 6.47
C THR A 146 14.98 28.87 7.98
N THR A 147 13.87 29.42 8.48
CA THR A 147 13.53 29.37 9.91
C THR A 147 12.91 28.03 10.31
N GLN A 148 12.48 27.22 9.35
CA GLN A 148 11.86 25.93 9.63
C GLN A 148 12.88 24.85 9.99
N PRO A 149 12.51 23.89 10.86
CA PRO A 149 13.38 22.78 11.19
C PRO A 149 13.69 21.95 9.94
N LYS A 150 14.93 21.46 9.85
CA LYS A 150 15.34 20.56 8.77
C LYS A 150 14.50 19.27 8.80
N THR A 151 14.02 18.84 7.64
CA THR A 151 13.38 17.54 7.44
C THR A 151 14.40 16.51 6.94
N VAL A 152 14.06 15.22 7.04
CA VAL A 152 14.86 14.18 6.39
C VAL A 152 14.87 14.36 4.88
N ASN A 153 15.98 14.00 4.23
CA ASN A 153 16.11 14.06 2.78
C ASN A 153 15.15 13.07 2.09
N PRO A 154 14.71 13.35 0.86
CA PRO A 154 13.85 12.44 0.10
C PRO A 154 14.47 11.05 -0.05
N PHE A 155 13.69 10.01 0.27
CA PHE A 155 14.13 8.62 0.12
C PHE A 155 12.94 7.67 0.01
N LEU A 156 13.19 6.46 -0.50
CA LEU A 156 12.25 5.35 -0.45
C LEU A 156 12.64 4.43 0.71
N ALA A 157 11.86 4.44 1.79
CA ALA A 157 12.11 3.60 2.95
C ALA A 157 12.23 2.11 2.57
N TYR A 158 13.17 1.42 3.22
CA TYR A 158 13.53 0.01 3.01
C TYR A 158 14.21 -0.31 1.68
N THR A 159 14.60 0.70 0.89
CA THR A 159 15.47 0.49 -0.27
C THR A 159 16.84 0.01 0.20
N PRO A 160 17.44 -1.04 -0.42
CA PRO A 160 18.79 -1.46 -0.08
C PRO A 160 19.80 -0.37 -0.44
N ASN A 161 20.86 -0.24 0.35
CA ASN A 161 21.98 0.63 0.01
C ASN A 161 22.71 0.07 -1.22
N GLY A 162 23.00 0.94 -2.19
CA GLY A 162 23.81 0.60 -3.35
C GLY A 162 23.80 1.69 -4.41
N THR A 163 24.88 1.75 -5.19
CA THR A 163 24.97 2.59 -6.39
C THR A 163 24.90 1.69 -7.61
N VAL A 164 23.94 1.95 -8.49
CA VAL A 164 23.79 1.25 -9.77
C VAL A 164 23.93 2.23 -10.92
N SER A 165 24.41 1.75 -12.06
CA SER A 165 24.51 2.53 -13.29
C SER A 165 24.06 1.68 -14.46
N SER A 166 23.37 2.31 -15.42
CA SER A 166 22.86 1.64 -16.60
C SER A 166 22.82 2.60 -17.78
N THR A 167 23.11 2.09 -18.97
CA THR A 167 22.92 2.82 -20.24
C THR A 167 21.48 2.71 -20.75
N LYS A 168 20.65 1.88 -20.11
CA LYS A 168 19.26 1.64 -20.50
C LYS A 168 18.32 2.32 -19.52
N LEU A 169 17.66 3.39 -19.97
CA LEU A 169 16.63 4.10 -19.21
C LEU A 169 15.28 3.98 -19.93
N TYR A 170 14.28 3.43 -19.25
CA TYR A 170 12.91 3.33 -19.78
C TYR A 170 11.94 4.17 -18.97
N TYR A 171 10.96 4.75 -19.65
CA TYR A 171 9.83 5.39 -19.02
C TYR A 171 8.68 4.39 -18.85
N GLY A 172 8.36 4.06 -17.59
CA GLY A 172 7.39 3.01 -17.22
C GLY A 172 6.01 3.51 -16.83
N ASN A 173 5.60 4.71 -17.26
CA ASN A 173 4.31 5.31 -16.91
C ASN A 173 4.03 5.29 -15.39
N TYR A 174 2.91 4.72 -14.93
CA TYR A 174 2.60 4.59 -13.50
C TYR A 174 3.20 3.31 -12.89
N GLY A 175 4.06 2.58 -13.59
CA GLY A 175 4.69 1.37 -13.09
C GLY A 175 3.73 0.21 -12.81
N ARG A 176 2.52 0.26 -13.37
CA ARG A 176 1.55 -0.83 -13.24
C ARG A 176 2.06 -2.04 -14.01
N LEU A 177 1.54 -3.22 -13.68
CA LEU A 177 1.99 -4.44 -14.33
C LEU A 177 1.82 -4.36 -15.85
N GLU A 178 0.69 -3.80 -16.31
CA GLU A 178 0.42 -3.58 -17.74
C GLU A 178 1.38 -2.57 -18.39
N ASP A 179 1.87 -1.56 -17.66
CA ASP A 179 2.81 -0.57 -18.18
C ASP A 179 4.18 -1.23 -18.43
N ILE A 180 4.63 -2.07 -17.49
CA ILE A 180 5.92 -2.79 -17.62
C ILE A 180 5.80 -3.92 -18.65
N GLN A 181 4.68 -4.64 -18.69
CA GLN A 181 4.38 -5.63 -19.74
C GLN A 181 4.40 -5.00 -21.12
N TYR A 182 3.84 -3.80 -21.27
CA TYR A 182 3.88 -3.07 -22.53
C TYR A 182 5.31 -2.73 -22.97
N LEU A 183 6.16 -2.26 -22.04
CA LEU A 183 7.58 -2.05 -22.34
C LEU A 183 8.25 -3.37 -22.78
N ALA A 184 7.98 -4.45 -22.06
CA ALA A 184 8.57 -5.75 -22.32
C ALA A 184 8.11 -6.33 -23.68
N SER A 185 6.85 -6.15 -24.06
CA SER A 185 6.34 -6.55 -25.38
C SER A 185 6.87 -5.66 -26.51
N THR A 186 7.09 -4.37 -26.24
CA THR A 186 7.52 -3.40 -27.26
C THR A 186 9.01 -3.50 -27.56
N PHE A 187 9.84 -3.65 -26.52
CA PHE A 187 11.31 -3.64 -26.64
C PHE A 187 11.94 -5.03 -26.44
N GLY A 188 11.17 -6.03 -26.00
CA GLY A 188 11.63 -7.36 -25.62
C GLY A 188 12.01 -7.46 -24.14
N ASN A 189 11.66 -8.58 -23.49
CA ASN A 189 11.95 -8.82 -22.06
C ASN A 189 13.45 -8.66 -21.71
N ALA A 190 14.35 -9.15 -22.56
CA ALA A 190 15.80 -9.05 -22.36
C ALA A 190 16.33 -7.60 -22.41
N SER A 191 15.57 -6.70 -23.03
CA SER A 191 15.89 -5.28 -23.12
C SER A 191 15.82 -4.61 -21.74
N LEU A 192 14.83 -5.00 -20.92
CA LEU A 192 14.61 -4.45 -19.58
C LEU A 192 15.61 -4.96 -18.53
N GLN A 193 16.28 -6.09 -18.78
CA GLN A 193 17.31 -6.60 -17.90
C GLN A 193 18.49 -5.62 -17.81
N GLY A 194 18.89 -5.29 -16.58
CA GLY A 194 19.95 -4.32 -16.32
C GLY A 194 19.54 -2.87 -16.54
N SER A 195 18.25 -2.58 -16.74
CA SER A 195 17.76 -1.21 -16.98
C SER A 195 17.46 -0.45 -15.70
N ILE A 196 17.38 0.88 -15.82
CA ILE A 196 16.73 1.76 -14.84
C ILE A 196 15.38 2.16 -15.42
N ILE A 197 14.32 2.10 -14.60
CA ILE A 197 12.96 2.49 -15.04
C ILE A 197 12.50 3.71 -14.24
N ILE A 198 12.18 4.81 -14.94
CA ILE A 198 11.57 6.00 -14.34
C ILE A 198 10.04 5.91 -14.42
N MET A 199 9.35 6.13 -13.30
CA MET A 199 7.91 5.94 -13.15
C MET A 199 7.27 7.08 -12.34
N ARG A 200 6.02 7.39 -12.64
CA ARG A 200 5.21 8.37 -11.93
C ARG A 200 4.63 7.79 -10.65
N TYR A 201 4.49 8.61 -9.62
CA TYR A 201 3.60 8.31 -8.51
C TYR A 201 2.12 8.24 -8.94
N GLY A 202 1.29 7.58 -8.14
CA GLY A 202 -0.15 7.40 -8.41
C GLY A 202 -0.56 6.02 -8.92
N LYS A 203 -1.88 5.80 -9.06
CA LYS A 203 -2.59 4.59 -9.53
C LYS A 203 -2.41 3.30 -8.71
N ILE A 204 -1.19 2.95 -8.29
CA ILE A 204 -0.87 1.76 -7.48
C ILE A 204 0.10 2.11 -6.35
N PHE A 205 0.24 1.21 -5.39
CA PHE A 205 1.17 1.40 -4.28
C PHE A 205 2.61 1.46 -4.79
N ARG A 206 3.42 2.33 -4.19
CA ARG A 206 4.79 2.61 -4.67
C ARG A 206 5.70 1.37 -4.62
N GLY A 207 5.50 0.49 -3.63
CA GLY A 207 6.24 -0.77 -3.53
C GLY A 207 5.98 -1.72 -4.69
N ASP A 208 4.73 -1.78 -5.19
CA ASP A 208 4.37 -2.64 -6.32
C ASP A 208 5.09 -2.20 -7.60
N LYS A 209 5.27 -0.89 -7.81
CA LYS A 209 6.06 -0.34 -8.94
C LYS A 209 7.48 -0.89 -8.94
N ILE A 210 8.13 -0.89 -7.77
CA ILE A 210 9.50 -1.40 -7.59
C ILE A 210 9.54 -2.90 -7.83
N MET A 211 8.57 -3.64 -7.28
CA MET A 211 8.44 -5.08 -7.46
C MET A 211 8.26 -5.47 -8.93
N HIS A 212 7.41 -4.76 -9.68
CA HIS A 212 7.22 -5.00 -11.10
C HIS A 212 8.50 -4.72 -11.89
N ALA A 213 9.16 -3.58 -11.65
CA ALA A 213 10.43 -3.25 -12.32
C ALA A 213 11.49 -4.33 -12.06
N GLN A 214 11.63 -4.77 -10.80
CA GLN A 214 12.54 -5.82 -10.39
C GLN A 214 12.21 -7.17 -11.06
N TYR A 215 10.94 -7.54 -11.15
CA TYR A 215 10.50 -8.80 -11.79
C TYR A 215 10.95 -8.89 -13.26
N TYR A 216 10.99 -7.76 -13.97
CA TYR A 216 11.49 -7.66 -15.34
C TYR A 216 13.00 -7.40 -15.45
N GLY A 217 13.74 -7.50 -14.34
CA GLY A 217 15.19 -7.43 -14.30
C GLY A 217 15.78 -6.03 -14.29
N ALA A 218 14.98 -5.00 -14.00
CA ALA A 218 15.52 -3.67 -13.75
C ALA A 218 16.42 -3.68 -12.50
N VAL A 219 17.52 -2.94 -12.56
CA VAL A 219 18.50 -2.80 -11.46
C VAL A 219 18.29 -1.54 -10.65
N GLY A 220 17.43 -0.63 -11.12
CA GLY A 220 17.07 0.59 -10.42
C GLY A 220 15.72 1.14 -10.87
N ALA A 221 15.11 1.94 -10.01
CA ALA A 221 13.86 2.62 -10.30
C ALA A 221 13.91 4.07 -9.78
N ILE A 222 13.33 4.99 -10.53
CA ILE A 222 13.21 6.40 -10.16
C ILE A 222 11.73 6.72 -10.08
N LEU A 223 11.25 7.21 -8.93
CA LEU A 223 9.88 7.66 -8.77
C LEU A 223 9.83 9.19 -8.71
N TYR A 224 8.89 9.78 -9.44
CA TYR A 224 8.68 11.23 -9.43
C TYR A 224 7.18 11.59 -9.37
N ASN A 225 6.88 12.77 -8.83
CA ASN A 225 5.53 13.33 -8.83
C ASN A 225 5.33 14.11 -10.13
N ASP A 226 4.43 13.64 -11.00
CA ASP A 226 4.15 14.31 -12.26
C ASP A 226 3.21 15.50 -12.05
N PRO A 227 3.49 16.70 -12.58
CA PRO A 227 2.59 17.85 -12.47
C PRO A 227 1.19 17.59 -13.01
N VAL A 228 1.03 16.73 -14.03
CA VAL A 228 -0.30 16.34 -14.52
C VAL A 228 -1.16 15.74 -13.41
N ASP A 229 -0.56 15.05 -12.45
CA ASP A 229 -1.26 14.41 -11.33
C ASP A 229 -1.29 15.27 -10.06
N TYR A 230 -0.20 16.01 -9.79
CA TYR A 230 0.02 16.67 -8.49
C TYR A 230 0.10 18.20 -8.53
N ALA A 231 0.10 18.81 -9.73
CA ALA A 231 -0.01 20.26 -9.93
C ALA A 231 -0.77 20.58 -11.24
N PRO A 232 -2.01 20.06 -11.43
CA PRO A 232 -2.71 20.13 -12.72
C PRO A 232 -3.11 21.56 -13.15
N TYR A 233 -3.04 22.52 -12.24
CA TYR A 233 -3.47 23.90 -12.47
C TYR A 233 -2.32 24.93 -12.43
N GLY A 234 -1.07 24.48 -12.29
CA GLY A 234 0.08 25.36 -12.03
C GLY A 234 0.20 25.68 -10.55
#